data_AF-A0AAE7H8G2-F1
#
_entry.id   AF-A0AAE7H8G2-F1
#
_cell.length_a   1.000
_cell.length_b   1.000
_cell.length_c   1.000
_cell.angle_alpha   90.00
_cell.angle_beta   90.00
_cell.angle_gamma   90.00
#
_symmetry.space_group_name_H-M   'P 1'
#
loop_
_entity.id
_entity.type
_entity.pdbx_description
1 polymer ?
#
loop_
_entity_poly.entity_id
_entity_poly.type
_entity_poly.pdbx_seq_one_letter_code
_entity_poly.pdbx_strand_id
1 'polypeptide(L)'
;MDIATFRVFGRFAADKHSLYFDGKRTGANQGVDMATLAAVPFGEPWYDYGGPKSATVLRDQHHLYLRGHRAENSDRFRVLAQKPWDQRGIFYSINACADVPIGPWDTLARTATQVIINGLALDADPDSFTVVRWIPGTLLIYRDKNGVRRLNLDLKDKNAGTPNHALGSKDCSATFNMLEDKVTWRKAWQGEDCEVETLPGLDPELFHPLNNSVAQYQDRLYSVKTSEFGEDYLEVITLDDPNLVINKRFSADKRHGYLLTTKGELEVFDSAGPLVLLDARVPDEREAHTEDSQYRPNWFARDDRYVYVFTGLQLYRYETAWPQYAHVTGQREKGGYGFAYSRIGGKLVTLEGYYYQDQFVPRKNK
;
A
#
# COMPACT_ATOMS: atom_id res chain seq x y z
N MET A 1 29.07 6.98 21.73
CA MET A 1 27.83 7.55 21.21
C MET A 1 27.87 9.02 21.54
N ASP A 2 27.84 9.87 20.52
CA ASP A 2 27.71 11.31 20.70
C ASP A 2 26.23 11.70 20.67
N ILE A 3 25.64 11.92 21.85
CA ILE A 3 24.19 12.11 22.02
C ILE A 3 23.70 13.36 21.26
N ALA A 4 24.53 14.40 21.18
CA ALA A 4 24.15 15.68 20.57
C ALA A 4 23.92 15.59 19.05
N THR A 5 24.57 14.64 18.37
CA THR A 5 24.45 14.46 16.91
C THR A 5 23.78 13.16 16.51
N PHE A 6 23.35 12.36 17.48
CA PHE A 6 22.74 11.06 17.24
C PHE A 6 21.39 11.20 16.52
N ARG A 7 21.26 10.56 15.36
CA ARG A 7 20.05 10.50 14.55
C ARG A 7 19.70 9.05 14.26
N VAL A 8 18.41 8.73 14.29
CA VAL A 8 17.87 7.38 14.02
C VAL A 8 17.06 7.41 12.73
N PHE A 9 17.28 6.42 11.88
CA PHE A 9 16.62 6.25 10.58
C PHE A 9 16.05 4.82 10.46
N GLY A 10 15.37 4.37 11.51
CA GLY A 10 14.93 2.99 11.65
C GLY A 10 16.04 2.05 12.10
N ARG A 11 16.40 1.06 11.26
CA ARG A 11 17.48 0.11 11.54
C ARG A 11 18.86 0.75 11.55
N PHE A 12 18.99 1.95 10.97
CA PHE A 12 20.21 2.73 11.03
C PHE A 12 20.17 3.74 12.17
N ALA A 13 21.34 4.01 12.74
CA ALA A 13 21.58 5.26 13.42
C ALA A 13 22.95 5.81 13.01
N ALA A 14 23.13 7.11 13.19
CA ALA A 14 24.40 7.77 12.92
C ALA A 14 24.63 8.86 13.97
N ASP A 15 25.86 8.98 14.44
CA ASP A 15 26.36 10.17 15.13
C ASP A 15 27.60 10.68 14.42
N LYS A 16 28.16 11.81 14.86
CA LYS A 16 29.37 12.43 14.28
C LYS A 16 30.56 11.46 14.12
N HIS A 17 30.61 10.36 14.86
CA HIS A 17 31.77 9.46 14.92
C HIS A 17 31.49 8.04 14.45
N SER A 18 30.23 7.64 14.34
CA SER A 18 29.85 6.24 14.14
C SER A 18 28.61 6.07 13.29
N LEU A 19 28.62 5.03 12.47
CA LEU A 19 27.41 4.45 11.87
C LEU A 19 26.99 3.23 12.68
N TYR A 20 25.69 3.03 12.74
CA TYR A 20 25.06 1.93 13.46
C TYR A 20 24.03 1.25 12.57
N PHE A 21 23.92 -0.07 12.71
CA PHE A 21 22.87 -0.89 12.11
C PHE A 21 22.40 -1.94 13.13
N ASP A 22 21.08 -2.07 13.32
CA ASP A 22 20.46 -2.96 14.32
C ASP A 22 21.05 -2.77 15.74
N GLY A 23 21.26 -1.51 16.14
CA GLY A 23 21.82 -1.17 17.44
C GLY A 23 23.31 -1.49 17.61
N LYS A 24 24.00 -2.00 16.57
CA LYS A 24 25.44 -2.30 16.60
C LYS A 24 26.21 -1.27 15.79
N ARG A 25 27.36 -0.85 16.31
CA ARG A 25 28.28 0.02 15.56
C ARG A 25 28.89 -0.77 14.40
N THR A 26 28.72 -0.28 13.18
CA THR A 26 29.19 -0.93 11.95
C THR A 26 30.45 -0.30 11.38
N GLY A 27 30.75 0.95 11.73
CA GLY A 27 31.95 1.63 11.27
C GLY A 27 32.16 3.02 11.87
N ALA A 28 33.31 3.61 11.57
CA ALA A 28 33.57 5.01 11.84
C ALA A 28 32.81 5.89 10.85
N ASN A 29 32.24 6.99 11.34
CA ASN A 29 31.62 8.01 10.52
C ASN A 29 32.66 9.04 10.08
N GLN A 30 33.61 8.64 9.24
CA GLN A 30 34.51 9.57 8.58
C GLN A 30 33.98 9.85 7.16
N GLY A 31 33.24 10.94 7.02
CA GLY A 31 32.76 11.43 5.73
C GLY A 31 31.29 11.15 5.40
N VAL A 32 30.42 10.85 6.38
CA VAL A 32 28.97 10.96 6.18
C VAL A 32 28.58 12.43 6.31
N ASP A 33 27.88 12.93 5.29
CA ASP A 33 27.24 14.23 5.39
C ASP A 33 25.94 14.11 6.20
N MET A 34 26.06 14.30 7.51
CA MET A 34 24.92 14.26 8.43
C MET A 34 23.84 15.31 8.12
N ALA A 35 24.13 16.38 7.37
CA ALA A 35 23.15 17.39 7.02
C ALA A 35 22.19 16.91 5.92
N THR A 36 22.70 16.13 4.95
CA THR A 36 21.90 15.61 3.83
C THR A 36 21.57 14.13 3.96
N LEU A 37 22.09 13.45 4.99
CA LEU A 37 21.80 12.05 5.29
C LEU A 37 20.29 11.84 5.47
N ALA A 38 19.73 11.03 4.59
CA ALA A 38 18.33 10.67 4.58
C ALA A 38 18.18 9.21 4.16
N ALA A 39 17.07 8.62 4.54
CA ALA A 39 16.66 7.38 3.89
C ALA A 39 16.35 7.63 2.41
N VAL A 40 16.55 6.61 1.58
CA VAL A 40 16.05 6.66 0.21
C VAL A 40 14.52 6.77 0.27
N PRO A 41 13.93 7.87 -0.24
CA PRO A 41 12.49 8.10 -0.12
C PRO A 41 11.75 7.04 -0.91
N PHE A 42 10.66 6.52 -0.34
CA PHE A 42 9.76 5.63 -1.03
C PHE A 42 8.91 6.43 -2.03
N GLY A 43 8.66 5.85 -3.21
CA GLY A 43 7.93 6.51 -4.29
C GLY A 43 6.41 6.53 -4.11
N GLU A 44 5.83 5.80 -3.14
CA GLU A 44 4.38 5.81 -2.98
C GLU A 44 3.90 6.96 -2.07
N PRO A 45 3.00 7.82 -2.58
CA PRO A 45 2.65 9.09 -1.96
C PRO A 45 1.78 9.00 -0.70
N TRP A 46 1.25 7.81 -0.36
CA TRP A 46 0.26 7.65 0.70
C TRP A 46 0.84 7.37 2.09
N TYR A 47 2.13 7.07 2.18
CA TYR A 47 2.82 6.79 3.44
C TYR A 47 3.73 7.96 3.86
N ASP A 48 3.14 8.98 4.47
CA ASP A 48 3.85 10.15 5.02
C ASP A 48 3.57 10.28 6.53
N TYR A 49 3.87 9.20 7.25
CA TYR A 49 3.89 9.19 8.72
C TYR A 49 5.34 9.02 9.17
N GLY A 50 6.02 10.16 9.37
CA GLY A 50 7.28 10.22 10.11
C GLY A 50 8.44 9.42 9.52
N GLY A 51 8.70 9.53 8.21
CA GLY A 51 9.88 8.93 7.56
C GLY A 51 9.93 7.39 7.63
N PRO A 52 10.78 6.73 6.83
CA PRO A 52 10.87 5.27 6.87
C PRO A 52 11.48 4.81 8.21
N LYS A 53 10.66 4.23 9.08
CA LYS A 53 11.05 3.63 10.37
C LYS A 53 11.92 2.34 10.21
N SER A 54 12.31 1.95 8.99
CA SER A 54 13.07 0.72 8.71
C SER A 54 13.98 0.79 7.47
N ALA A 55 14.56 1.95 7.16
CA ALA A 55 15.43 2.07 5.99
C ALA A 55 16.57 1.03 6.04
N THR A 56 16.72 0.22 5.00
CA THR A 56 17.87 -0.70 4.79
C THR A 56 18.97 -0.06 3.96
N VAL A 57 18.66 1.09 3.35
CA VAL A 57 19.53 1.90 2.51
C VAL A 57 19.36 3.38 2.89
N LEU A 58 20.44 4.03 3.32
CA LEU A 58 20.50 5.49 3.45
C LEU A 58 21.30 6.08 2.29
N ARG A 59 21.11 7.38 2.06
CA ARG A 59 21.95 8.18 1.18
C ARG A 59 22.28 9.51 1.84
N ASP A 60 23.43 10.06 1.51
CA ASP A 60 23.67 11.50 1.66
C ASP A 60 23.86 12.12 0.25
N GLN A 61 24.37 13.34 0.17
CA GLN A 61 24.63 14.02 -1.10
C GLN A 61 25.63 13.28 -2.00
N HIS A 62 26.47 12.41 -1.45
CA HIS A 62 27.63 11.84 -2.14
C HIS A 62 27.66 10.30 -2.10
N HIS A 63 27.02 9.68 -1.12
CA HIS A 63 27.20 8.27 -0.81
C HIS A 63 25.90 7.53 -0.54
N LEU A 64 25.96 6.22 -0.79
CA LEU A 64 25.01 5.24 -0.29
C LEU A 64 25.55 4.56 0.97
N TYR A 65 24.63 4.21 1.85
CA TYR A 65 24.90 3.42 3.04
C TYR A 65 24.01 2.19 3.05
N LEU A 66 24.63 1.03 3.12
CA LEU A 66 24.02 -0.29 2.99
C LEU A 66 24.26 -1.06 4.28
N ARG A 67 23.19 -1.42 5.00
CA ARG A 67 23.25 -2.16 6.29
C ARG A 67 24.31 -1.63 7.28
N GLY A 68 24.43 -0.30 7.39
CA GLY A 68 25.38 0.38 8.27
C GLY A 68 26.77 0.64 7.68
N HIS A 69 27.04 0.26 6.44
CA HIS A 69 28.33 0.43 5.79
C HIS A 69 28.23 1.38 4.61
N ARG A 70 29.25 2.22 4.39
CA ARG A 70 29.33 3.04 3.17
C ARG A 70 29.55 2.12 1.96
N ALA A 71 28.75 2.28 0.91
CA ALA A 71 28.94 1.57 -0.34
C ALA A 71 30.21 2.07 -1.05
N GLU A 72 31.01 1.15 -1.57
CA GLU A 72 32.15 1.48 -2.42
C GLU A 72 31.69 2.17 -3.71
N ASN A 73 32.42 3.21 -4.15
CA ASN A 73 32.17 3.95 -5.39
C ASN A 73 30.73 4.47 -5.55
N SER A 74 30.20 5.08 -4.49
CA SER A 74 28.83 5.60 -4.46
C SER A 74 28.65 6.98 -5.11
N ASP A 75 29.71 7.61 -5.63
CA ASP A 75 29.69 8.92 -6.29
C ASP A 75 28.64 9.04 -7.41
N ARG A 76 28.21 7.90 -7.97
CA ARG A 76 27.04 7.78 -8.84
C ARG A 76 26.28 6.51 -8.52
N PHE A 77 25.12 6.65 -7.90
CA PHE A 77 24.16 5.56 -7.74
C PHE A 77 22.78 5.96 -8.28
N ARG A 78 21.99 4.95 -8.65
CA ARG A 78 20.59 5.10 -9.02
C ARG A 78 19.79 4.03 -8.31
N VAL A 79 18.73 4.43 -7.63
CA VAL A 79 17.68 3.51 -7.19
C VAL A 79 16.92 3.09 -8.44
N LEU A 80 16.96 1.80 -8.76
CA LEU A 80 16.30 1.24 -9.92
C LEU A 80 14.80 1.07 -9.65
N ALA A 81 14.46 0.54 -8.47
CA ALA A 81 13.09 0.32 -8.04
C ALA A 81 13.03 -0.04 -6.55
N GLN A 82 11.85 0.14 -5.96
CA GLN A 82 11.51 -0.29 -4.60
C GLN A 82 10.17 -1.02 -4.64
N LYS A 83 10.04 -2.14 -3.91
CA LYS A 83 8.78 -2.88 -3.78
C LYS A 83 8.53 -3.30 -2.32
N PRO A 84 7.30 -3.19 -1.77
CA PRO A 84 7.00 -3.63 -0.40
C PRO A 84 7.11 -5.15 -0.25
N TRP A 85 7.64 -5.63 0.88
CA TRP A 85 7.42 -7.03 1.30
C TRP A 85 6.03 -7.23 1.90
N ASP A 86 5.34 -6.16 2.26
CA ASP A 86 4.02 -6.24 2.88
C ASP A 86 2.99 -6.73 1.86
N GLN A 87 2.47 -7.93 2.12
CA GLN A 87 1.49 -8.58 1.27
C GLN A 87 0.04 -8.28 1.69
N ARG A 88 -0.20 -7.35 2.64
CA ARG A 88 -1.56 -7.06 3.12
C ARG A 88 -2.35 -6.08 2.25
N GLY A 89 -1.70 -5.44 1.29
CA GLY A 89 -2.35 -4.57 0.30
C GLY A 89 -2.47 -3.10 0.68
N ILE A 90 -2.79 -2.27 -0.31
CA ILE A 90 -2.76 -0.80 -0.25
C ILE A 90 -3.85 -0.18 0.64
N PHE A 91 -4.92 -0.91 0.94
CA PHE A 91 -6.05 -0.46 1.77
C PHE A 91 -6.09 -1.13 3.15
N TYR A 92 -5.00 -1.79 3.55
CA TYR A 92 -4.90 -2.39 4.87
C TYR A 92 -4.94 -1.31 5.95
N SER A 93 -5.83 -1.45 6.95
CA SER A 93 -5.95 -0.49 8.03
C SER A 93 -4.73 -0.53 8.94
N ILE A 94 -3.96 0.54 8.93
CA ILE A 94 -2.77 0.70 9.76
C ILE A 94 -3.20 1.39 11.05
N ASN A 95 -2.94 0.77 12.20
CA ASN A 95 -3.02 1.48 13.46
C ASN A 95 -1.89 2.53 13.51
N ALA A 96 -2.24 3.83 13.49
CA ALA A 96 -1.27 4.92 13.48
C ALA A 96 -0.37 4.98 14.73
N CYS A 97 -0.81 4.36 15.83
CA CYS A 97 -0.05 4.23 17.08
C CYS A 97 0.80 2.97 17.13
N ALA A 98 0.66 2.04 16.18
CA ALA A 98 1.49 0.86 16.15
C ALA A 98 2.88 1.23 15.61
N ASP A 99 3.90 1.07 16.45
CA ASP A 99 5.32 1.12 16.08
C ASP A 99 5.73 -0.08 15.21
N VAL A 100 4.84 -0.58 14.36
CA VAL A 100 5.20 -1.52 13.33
C VAL A 100 5.87 -0.75 12.20
N PRO A 101 7.11 -1.09 11.82
CA PRO A 101 7.67 -0.56 10.60
C PRO A 101 6.83 -1.08 9.44
N ILE A 102 5.95 -0.24 8.93
CA ILE A 102 5.39 -0.44 7.61
C ILE A 102 6.45 0.08 6.64
N GLY A 103 6.86 -0.83 5.77
CA GLY A 103 8.23 -0.93 5.33
C GLY A 103 8.89 -2.06 6.08
N PRO A 104 9.04 -3.19 5.41
CA PRO A 104 10.32 -3.28 4.75
C PRO A 104 10.20 -3.46 3.24
N TRP A 105 10.91 -2.61 2.51
CA TRP A 105 10.91 -2.58 1.06
C TRP A 105 12.14 -3.32 0.56
N ASP A 106 11.99 -4.10 -0.50
CA ASP A 106 13.13 -4.46 -1.30
C ASP A 106 13.58 -3.21 -2.03
N THR A 107 14.82 -2.77 -1.82
CA THR A 107 15.42 -1.64 -2.55
C THR A 107 16.49 -2.16 -3.49
N LEU A 108 16.23 -2.03 -4.78
CA LEU A 108 17.19 -2.36 -5.84
C LEU A 108 17.88 -1.08 -6.30
N ALA A 109 19.20 -1.04 -6.18
CA ALA A 109 20.04 0.07 -6.56
C ALA A 109 21.19 -0.39 -7.45
N ARG A 110 21.76 0.56 -8.19
CA ARG A 110 22.90 0.34 -9.06
C ARG A 110 23.92 1.45 -8.87
N THR A 111 25.19 1.09 -8.78
CA THR A 111 26.33 2.00 -8.89
C THR A 111 27.04 1.78 -10.24
N ALA A 112 28.14 2.49 -10.50
CA ALA A 112 28.97 2.23 -11.67
C ALA A 112 29.59 0.81 -11.69
N THR A 113 29.69 0.14 -10.53
CA THR A 113 30.44 -1.13 -10.40
C THR A 113 29.62 -2.26 -9.78
N GLN A 114 28.44 -1.98 -9.23
CA GLN A 114 27.64 -2.99 -8.51
C GLN A 114 26.13 -2.81 -8.76
N VAL A 115 25.41 -3.92 -8.70
CA VAL A 115 23.96 -3.93 -8.46
C VAL A 115 23.73 -4.41 -7.04
N ILE A 116 22.79 -3.79 -6.33
CA ILE A 116 22.59 -3.97 -4.90
C ILE A 116 21.10 -4.20 -4.63
N ILE A 117 20.75 -5.23 -3.87
CA ILE A 117 19.40 -5.45 -3.34
C ILE A 117 19.46 -5.44 -1.80
N ASN A 118 18.73 -4.54 -1.14
CA ASN A 118 18.71 -4.44 0.34
C ASN A 118 20.09 -4.33 1.01
N GLY A 119 21.04 -3.70 0.32
CA GLY A 119 22.41 -3.61 0.79
C GLY A 119 23.28 -4.85 0.57
N LEU A 120 22.77 -5.87 -0.09
CA LEU A 120 23.55 -7.01 -0.61
C LEU A 120 24.00 -6.72 -2.04
N ALA A 121 25.31 -6.70 -2.28
CA ALA A 121 25.85 -6.64 -3.64
C ALA A 121 25.56 -7.96 -4.38
N LEU A 122 25.04 -7.84 -5.60
CA LEU A 122 24.80 -8.95 -6.51
C LEU A 122 26.05 -9.22 -7.34
N ASP A 123 26.30 -10.49 -7.61
CA ASP A 123 27.25 -10.92 -8.64
C ASP A 123 26.62 -10.73 -10.04
N ALA A 124 26.48 -9.46 -10.42
CA ALA A 124 25.85 -9.04 -11.66
C ALA A 124 26.65 -7.91 -12.31
N ASP A 125 26.76 -7.95 -13.63
CA ASP A 125 27.30 -6.84 -14.42
C ASP A 125 26.32 -5.65 -14.43
N PRO A 126 26.69 -4.47 -13.88
CA PRO A 126 25.77 -3.33 -13.74
C PRO A 126 25.23 -2.76 -15.06
N ASP A 127 26.04 -2.85 -16.12
CA ASP A 127 25.73 -2.26 -17.42
C ASP A 127 24.71 -3.08 -18.21
N SER A 128 24.73 -4.40 -18.06
CA SER A 128 23.82 -5.34 -18.72
C SER A 128 22.70 -5.88 -17.83
N PHE A 129 22.65 -5.47 -16.56
CA PHE A 129 21.66 -5.97 -15.59
C PHE A 129 20.22 -5.64 -15.99
N THR A 130 19.37 -6.66 -15.91
CA THR A 130 17.91 -6.57 -16.10
C THR A 130 17.18 -7.46 -15.09
N VAL A 131 16.04 -7.00 -14.57
CA VAL A 131 15.16 -7.83 -13.75
C VAL A 131 14.32 -8.71 -14.67
N VAL A 132 14.30 -10.02 -14.38
CA VAL A 132 13.47 -11.01 -15.09
C VAL A 132 12.18 -11.27 -14.32
N ARG A 133 12.27 -11.42 -12.99
CA ARG A 133 11.14 -11.66 -12.09
C ARG A 133 11.47 -11.15 -10.70
N TRP A 134 10.54 -10.50 -10.01
CA TRP A 134 10.80 -10.01 -8.65
C TRP A 134 9.56 -10.04 -7.77
N ILE A 135 9.54 -11.02 -6.87
CA ILE A 135 8.55 -11.18 -5.80
C ILE A 135 9.20 -10.63 -4.52
N PRO A 136 8.73 -9.48 -4.01
CA PRO A 136 9.40 -8.79 -2.91
C PRO A 136 9.51 -9.68 -1.67
N GLY A 137 10.68 -9.67 -1.02
CA GLY A 137 10.91 -10.46 0.19
C GLY A 137 10.95 -11.98 -0.03
N THR A 138 10.87 -12.45 -1.27
CA THR A 138 10.83 -13.87 -1.61
C THR A 138 11.88 -14.24 -2.67
N LEU A 139 11.83 -13.60 -3.84
CA LEU A 139 12.59 -14.03 -5.01
C LEU A 139 12.98 -12.84 -5.89
N LEU A 140 14.25 -12.82 -6.31
CA LEU A 140 14.72 -12.00 -7.42
C LEU A 140 15.39 -12.91 -8.47
N ILE A 141 14.86 -12.91 -9.69
CA ILE A 141 15.53 -13.46 -10.87
C ILE A 141 15.98 -12.29 -11.72
N TYR A 142 17.26 -12.29 -12.08
CA TYR A 142 17.85 -11.26 -12.92
C TYR A 142 18.68 -11.88 -14.04
N ARG A 143 18.96 -11.08 -15.06
CA ARG A 143 19.82 -11.43 -16.17
C ARG A 143 20.87 -10.35 -16.37
N ASP A 144 22.09 -10.78 -16.69
CA ASP A 144 23.17 -9.92 -17.16
C ASP A 144 23.88 -10.61 -18.34
N LYS A 145 25.00 -10.03 -18.80
CA LYS A 145 25.83 -10.60 -19.87
C LYS A 145 26.38 -12.01 -19.57
N ASN A 146 26.40 -12.42 -18.30
CA ASN A 146 26.88 -13.72 -17.85
C ASN A 146 25.76 -14.76 -17.72
N GLY A 147 24.50 -14.37 -17.94
CA GLY A 147 23.35 -15.28 -17.98
C GLY A 147 22.22 -14.89 -17.02
N VAL A 148 21.34 -15.85 -16.74
CA VAL A 148 20.24 -15.69 -15.79
C VAL A 148 20.65 -16.23 -14.43
N ARG A 149 20.38 -15.48 -13.38
CA ARG A 149 20.66 -15.87 -11.99
C ARG A 149 19.40 -15.74 -11.15
N ARG A 150 19.31 -16.61 -10.15
CA ARG A 150 18.21 -16.68 -9.20
C ARG A 150 18.74 -16.43 -7.79
N LEU A 151 18.08 -15.53 -7.08
CA LEU A 151 18.39 -15.18 -5.70
C LEU A 151 17.12 -15.29 -4.84
N ASN A 152 17.16 -16.16 -3.84
CA ASN A 152 16.12 -16.21 -2.81
C ASN A 152 16.39 -15.10 -1.79
N LEU A 153 15.41 -14.25 -1.55
CA LEU A 153 15.51 -13.12 -0.63
C LEU A 153 15.00 -13.56 0.75
N ASP A 154 15.65 -14.55 1.38
CA ASP A 154 15.18 -15.06 2.68
C ASP A 154 15.25 -13.96 3.75
N LEU A 155 14.08 -13.60 4.28
CA LEU A 155 13.94 -12.56 5.30
C LEU A 155 14.18 -13.09 6.72
N LYS A 156 14.37 -14.41 6.90
CA LYS A 156 14.58 -15.04 8.20
C LYS A 156 15.84 -14.56 8.94
N ASP A 157 16.83 -14.01 8.22
CA ASP A 157 18.04 -13.39 8.82
C ASP A 157 17.82 -12.00 9.44
N LYS A 158 16.57 -11.52 9.53
CA LYS A 158 16.22 -10.22 10.12
C LYS A 158 15.53 -10.45 11.46
N ASN A 159 16.31 -10.31 12.54
CA ASN A 159 15.88 -10.46 13.94
C ASN A 159 14.64 -9.62 14.31
N ALA A 160 13.94 -10.10 15.36
CA ALA A 160 12.85 -9.48 16.14
C ALA A 160 12.26 -8.17 15.60
N GLY A 161 11.08 -8.24 14.98
CA GLY A 161 10.34 -7.08 14.45
C GLY A 161 10.09 -7.14 12.95
N THR A 162 10.57 -8.16 12.24
CA THR A 162 10.15 -8.46 10.87
C THR A 162 8.64 -8.78 10.90
N PRO A 163 7.79 -8.09 10.13
CA PRO A 163 6.37 -8.40 10.09
C PRO A 163 6.17 -9.87 9.68
N ASN A 164 5.28 -10.58 10.35
CA ASN A 164 4.95 -11.99 10.04
C ASN A 164 4.53 -12.19 8.57
N HIS A 165 4.06 -11.11 7.92
CA HIS A 165 3.48 -11.07 6.57
C HIS A 165 4.47 -10.94 5.41
N ALA A 166 5.77 -11.10 5.65
CA ALA A 166 6.81 -10.83 4.65
C ALA A 166 7.33 -12.10 3.94
N LEU A 167 6.89 -13.29 4.34
CA LEU A 167 7.68 -14.50 4.13
C LEU A 167 7.37 -15.21 2.80
N GLY A 168 8.43 -15.64 2.09
CA GLY A 168 8.37 -16.59 0.98
C GLY A 168 7.97 -18.02 1.39
N SER A 169 7.22 -18.16 2.49
CA SER A 169 6.69 -19.39 3.05
C SER A 169 5.31 -19.12 3.64
N LYS A 170 4.52 -20.18 3.85
CA LYS A 170 3.21 -20.13 4.51
C LYS A 170 3.24 -19.23 5.75
N ASP A 171 2.56 -18.08 5.68
CA ASP A 171 2.22 -17.21 6.80
C ASP A 171 0.73 -17.36 7.09
N CYS A 172 0.43 -17.91 8.27
CA CYS A 172 -0.94 -18.06 8.73
C CYS A 172 -1.58 -16.74 9.14
N SER A 173 -0.77 -15.72 9.48
CA SER A 173 -1.28 -14.40 9.84
C SER A 173 -1.80 -13.60 8.63
N ALA A 174 -1.35 -13.91 7.41
CA ALA A 174 -1.87 -13.36 6.16
C ALA A 174 -2.98 -14.23 5.56
N THR A 175 -3.98 -13.59 4.95
CA THR A 175 -5.05 -14.29 4.23
C THR A 175 -4.56 -14.77 2.87
N PHE A 176 -3.82 -13.95 2.13
CA PHE A 176 -3.20 -14.33 0.87
C PHE A 176 -1.69 -14.41 1.06
N ASN A 177 -1.09 -15.44 0.48
CA ASN A 177 0.36 -15.65 0.48
C ASN A 177 0.83 -15.73 -0.96
N MET A 178 1.67 -14.78 -1.38
CA MET A 178 2.39 -14.82 -2.66
C MET A 178 3.73 -15.51 -2.43
N LEU A 179 3.75 -16.82 -2.67
CA LEU A 179 4.94 -17.65 -2.57
C LEU A 179 5.72 -17.58 -3.90
N GLU A 180 6.83 -18.31 -3.98
CA GLU A 180 7.73 -18.26 -5.14
C GLU A 180 7.05 -18.60 -6.49
N ASP A 181 6.22 -19.62 -6.49
CA ASP A 181 5.65 -20.24 -7.69
C ASP A 181 4.11 -20.31 -7.67
N LYS A 182 3.50 -19.96 -6.54
CA LYS A 182 2.05 -20.11 -6.33
C LYS A 182 1.49 -19.07 -5.38
N VAL A 183 0.20 -18.82 -5.53
CA VAL A 183 -0.58 -18.03 -4.57
C VAL A 183 -1.43 -18.99 -3.75
N THR A 184 -1.41 -18.86 -2.43
CA THR A 184 -2.32 -19.60 -1.55
C THR A 184 -3.19 -18.64 -0.75
N TRP A 185 -4.40 -19.07 -0.40
CA TRP A 185 -5.25 -18.35 0.54
C TRP A 185 -5.49 -19.19 1.80
N ARG A 186 -5.69 -18.52 2.94
CA ARG A 186 -5.96 -19.15 4.23
C ARG A 186 -7.44 -19.50 4.34
N LYS A 187 -7.74 -20.78 4.31
CA LYS A 187 -9.09 -21.34 4.41
C LYS A 187 -9.60 -21.43 5.84
N ALA A 188 -8.71 -21.78 6.78
CA ALA A 188 -9.09 -21.89 8.18
C ALA A 188 -7.92 -21.54 9.10
N TRP A 189 -8.24 -20.97 10.27
CA TRP A 189 -7.28 -20.68 11.33
C TRP A 189 -7.41 -21.71 12.45
N GLN A 190 -6.31 -22.38 12.82
CA GLN A 190 -6.26 -23.41 13.85
C GLN A 190 -5.16 -23.11 14.88
N GLY A 191 -5.32 -22.02 15.64
CA GLY A 191 -4.38 -21.64 16.70
C GLY A 191 -3.07 -21.07 16.17
N GLU A 192 -1.97 -21.82 16.25
CA GLU A 192 -0.66 -21.42 15.71
C GLU A 192 -0.45 -21.86 14.25
N ASP A 193 -1.34 -22.70 13.71
CA ASP A 193 -1.30 -23.16 12.33
C ASP A 193 -2.59 -22.81 11.58
N CYS A 194 -2.60 -23.02 10.27
CA CYS A 194 -3.72 -22.72 9.40
C CYS A 194 -3.82 -23.70 8.24
N GLU A 195 -5.03 -23.89 7.73
CA GLU A 195 -5.23 -24.59 6.46
C GLU A 195 -5.16 -23.58 5.32
N VAL A 196 -4.37 -23.92 4.29
CA VAL A 196 -4.21 -23.08 3.09
C VAL A 196 -4.57 -23.88 1.85
N GLU A 197 -5.13 -23.18 0.87
CA GLU A 197 -5.49 -23.74 -0.43
C GLU A 197 -4.77 -22.97 -1.54
N THR A 198 -4.28 -23.69 -2.55
CA THR A 198 -3.57 -23.07 -3.69
C THR A 198 -4.57 -22.57 -4.72
N LEU A 199 -4.42 -21.30 -5.11
CA LEU A 199 -5.18 -20.72 -6.21
C LEU A 199 -4.55 -21.16 -7.55
N PRO A 200 -5.27 -21.89 -8.40
CA PRO A 200 -4.69 -22.51 -9.58
C PRO A 200 -4.33 -21.46 -10.64
N GLY A 201 -3.13 -21.60 -11.22
CA GLY A 201 -2.71 -20.85 -12.41
C GLY A 201 -2.42 -19.36 -12.19
N LEU A 202 -2.32 -18.90 -10.94
CA LEU A 202 -2.00 -17.49 -10.65
C LEU A 202 -0.50 -17.27 -10.63
N ASP A 203 -0.05 -16.16 -11.22
CA ASP A 203 1.32 -15.67 -11.07
C ASP A 203 1.42 -14.80 -9.80
N PRO A 204 2.20 -15.21 -8.78
CA PRO A 204 2.45 -14.41 -7.57
C PRO A 204 2.91 -12.97 -7.81
N GLU A 205 3.63 -12.67 -8.90
CA GLU A 205 4.10 -11.30 -9.17
C GLU A 205 2.97 -10.36 -9.63
N LEU A 206 1.91 -10.91 -10.21
CA LEU A 206 0.75 -10.16 -10.72
C LEU A 206 -0.46 -10.24 -9.79
N PHE A 207 -0.35 -10.93 -8.66
CA PHE A 207 -1.39 -11.02 -7.64
C PHE A 207 -1.24 -9.88 -6.63
N HIS A 208 -2.24 -9.02 -6.57
CA HIS A 208 -2.17 -7.77 -5.82
C HIS A 208 -3.23 -7.74 -4.71
N PRO A 209 -2.86 -8.08 -3.47
CA PRO A 209 -3.73 -7.83 -2.32
C PRO A 209 -4.12 -6.36 -2.26
N LEU A 210 -5.41 -6.11 -2.10
CA LEU A 210 -6.00 -4.79 -1.91
C LEU A 210 -6.11 -4.50 -0.41
N ASN A 211 -6.51 -5.49 0.38
CA ASN A 211 -6.49 -5.48 1.84
C ASN A 211 -6.34 -6.94 2.38
N ASN A 212 -6.64 -7.13 3.65
CA ASN A 212 -6.59 -8.44 4.31
C ASN A 212 -7.54 -9.51 3.74
N SER A 213 -8.61 -9.14 3.07
CA SER A 213 -9.68 -10.06 2.62
C SER A 213 -9.87 -10.03 1.12
N VAL A 214 -9.33 -9.03 0.42
CA VAL A 214 -9.57 -8.80 -0.99
C VAL A 214 -8.26 -8.65 -1.73
N ALA A 215 -8.13 -9.32 -2.87
CA ALA A 215 -7.01 -9.20 -3.79
C ALA A 215 -7.50 -9.13 -5.24
N GLN A 216 -6.67 -8.57 -6.12
CA GLN A 216 -6.93 -8.52 -7.55
C GLN A 216 -5.86 -9.31 -8.32
N TYR A 217 -6.30 -10.04 -9.34
CA TYR A 217 -5.44 -10.60 -10.37
C TYR A 217 -6.12 -10.44 -11.72
N GLN A 218 -5.53 -9.62 -12.59
CA GLN A 218 -6.10 -9.28 -13.89
C GLN A 218 -7.55 -8.75 -13.73
N ASP A 219 -8.49 -9.40 -14.43
CA ASP A 219 -9.92 -9.09 -14.45
C ASP A 219 -10.71 -9.73 -13.31
N ARG A 220 -10.04 -10.20 -12.25
CA ARG A 220 -10.69 -10.90 -11.14
C ARG A 220 -10.38 -10.30 -9.78
N LEU A 221 -11.41 -10.23 -8.95
CA LEU A 221 -11.31 -9.97 -7.52
C LEU A 221 -11.50 -11.26 -6.75
N TYR A 222 -10.60 -11.51 -5.81
CA TYR A 222 -10.60 -12.62 -4.89
C TYR A 222 -10.99 -12.08 -3.53
N SER A 223 -12.19 -12.40 -3.04
CA SER A 223 -12.74 -11.90 -1.78
C SER A 223 -12.96 -13.05 -0.82
N VAL A 224 -12.22 -13.07 0.28
CA VAL A 224 -12.48 -13.97 1.41
C VAL A 224 -13.58 -13.37 2.27
N LYS A 225 -14.61 -14.17 2.54
CA LYS A 225 -15.78 -13.82 3.33
C LYS A 225 -16.00 -14.88 4.41
N THR A 226 -16.58 -14.48 5.52
CA THR A 226 -16.96 -15.40 6.59
C THR A 226 -18.46 -15.69 6.48
N SER A 227 -18.83 -16.96 6.52
CA SER A 227 -20.23 -17.39 6.55
C SER A 227 -20.90 -17.08 7.89
N GLU A 228 -22.22 -17.21 7.95
CA GLU A 228 -22.99 -17.05 9.20
C GLU A 228 -22.54 -18.03 10.30
N PHE A 229 -21.89 -19.13 9.93
CA PHE A 229 -21.36 -20.16 10.83
C PHE A 229 -19.89 -19.93 11.23
N GLY A 230 -19.28 -18.84 10.78
CA GLY A 230 -17.88 -18.51 11.11
C GLY A 230 -16.84 -19.17 10.21
N GLU A 231 -17.25 -19.86 9.13
CA GLU A 231 -16.35 -20.50 8.18
C GLU A 231 -15.96 -19.53 7.06
N ASP A 232 -14.66 -19.37 6.81
CA ASP A 232 -14.16 -18.56 5.71
C ASP A 232 -14.31 -19.29 4.37
N TYR A 233 -14.78 -18.57 3.35
CA TYR A 233 -14.88 -19.02 1.97
C TYR A 233 -14.36 -17.96 1.01
N LEU A 234 -13.88 -18.40 -0.14
CA LEU A 234 -13.35 -17.53 -1.18
C LEU A 234 -14.40 -17.34 -2.29
N GLU A 235 -14.75 -16.09 -2.53
CA GLU A 235 -15.55 -15.68 -3.69
C GLU A 235 -14.63 -15.09 -4.77
N VAL A 236 -14.86 -15.46 -6.03
CA VAL A 236 -14.13 -14.91 -7.18
C VAL A 236 -15.10 -14.16 -8.07
N ILE A 237 -14.87 -12.86 -8.23
CA ILE A 237 -15.71 -11.94 -9.00
C ILE A 237 -14.95 -11.53 -10.26
N THR A 238 -15.60 -11.55 -11.41
CA THR A 238 -15.03 -11.06 -12.67
C THR A 238 -15.43 -9.61 -12.88
N LEU A 239 -14.48 -8.77 -13.30
CA LEU A 239 -14.69 -7.37 -13.63
C LEU A 239 -15.35 -7.23 -15.02
N ASP A 240 -16.18 -6.21 -15.24
CA ASP A 240 -16.76 -5.99 -16.58
C ASP A 240 -15.71 -5.46 -17.57
N ASP A 241 -14.75 -4.68 -17.08
CA ASP A 241 -13.58 -4.22 -17.79
C ASP A 241 -12.33 -4.96 -17.29
N PRO A 242 -11.70 -5.81 -18.13
CA PRO A 242 -10.48 -6.52 -17.75
C PRO A 242 -9.28 -5.60 -17.51
N ASN A 243 -9.38 -4.31 -17.87
CA ASN A 243 -8.32 -3.31 -17.65
C ASN A 243 -8.56 -2.46 -16.40
N LEU A 244 -9.68 -2.64 -15.69
CA LEU A 244 -9.97 -1.90 -14.47
C LEU A 244 -9.00 -2.32 -13.36
N VAL A 245 -8.20 -1.38 -12.87
CA VAL A 245 -7.30 -1.59 -11.72
C VAL A 245 -7.93 -0.93 -10.49
N ILE A 246 -8.18 -1.72 -9.44
CA ILE A 246 -8.75 -1.21 -8.20
C ILE A 246 -7.65 -0.53 -7.37
N ASN A 247 -7.58 0.79 -7.45
CA ASN A 247 -6.66 1.63 -6.69
C ASN A 247 -7.37 2.69 -5.83
N LYS A 248 -8.70 2.57 -5.70
CA LYS A 248 -9.54 3.34 -4.79
C LYS A 248 -10.57 2.44 -4.11
N ARG A 249 -11.02 2.82 -2.92
CA ARG A 249 -12.09 2.14 -2.19
C ARG A 249 -13.44 2.15 -2.90
N PHE A 250 -13.67 3.10 -3.80
CA PHE A 250 -14.82 3.06 -4.70
C PHE A 250 -14.33 3.10 -6.14
N SER A 251 -14.56 2.01 -6.85
CA SER A 251 -14.27 1.87 -8.28
C SER A 251 -15.55 1.63 -9.05
N ALA A 252 -15.56 2.12 -10.29
CA ALA A 252 -16.71 2.11 -11.17
C ALA A 252 -16.38 1.39 -12.46
N ASP A 253 -17.32 0.59 -12.93
CA ASP A 253 -17.24 -0.11 -14.21
C ASP A 253 -18.53 0.12 -15.02
N LYS A 254 -18.70 -0.63 -16.12
CA LYS A 254 -19.81 -0.46 -17.06
C LYS A 254 -21.16 -0.76 -16.43
N ARG A 255 -21.26 -1.81 -15.62
CA ARG A 255 -22.51 -2.26 -14.99
C ARG A 255 -22.38 -2.55 -13.51
N HIS A 256 -21.18 -2.60 -12.98
CA HIS A 256 -20.95 -2.82 -11.56
C HIS A 256 -20.17 -1.68 -10.91
N GLY A 257 -20.49 -1.42 -9.65
CA GLY A 257 -19.62 -0.68 -8.74
C GLY A 257 -18.97 -1.62 -7.74
N TYR A 258 -17.71 -1.36 -7.43
CA TYR A 258 -16.90 -2.13 -6.49
C TYR A 258 -16.51 -1.25 -5.31
N LEU A 259 -16.87 -1.68 -4.11
CA LEU A 259 -16.72 -0.92 -2.88
C LEU A 259 -15.91 -1.73 -1.86
N LEU A 260 -14.79 -1.17 -1.42
CA LEU A 260 -14.02 -1.68 -0.30
C LEU A 260 -14.37 -0.87 0.95
N THR A 261 -15.12 -1.51 1.85
CA THR A 261 -15.54 -0.88 3.11
C THR A 261 -14.34 -0.58 4.00
N THR A 262 -14.50 0.34 4.94
CA THR A 262 -13.49 0.62 5.97
C THR A 262 -13.28 -0.56 6.92
N LYS A 263 -14.19 -1.56 6.92
CA LYS A 263 -14.00 -2.87 7.57
C LYS A 263 -13.14 -3.84 6.74
N GLY A 264 -12.87 -3.53 5.47
CA GLY A 264 -12.11 -4.36 4.54
C GLY A 264 -12.96 -5.30 3.68
N GLU A 265 -14.28 -5.21 3.75
CA GLU A 265 -15.19 -6.07 2.98
C GLU A 265 -15.38 -5.54 1.56
N LEU A 266 -15.55 -6.44 0.59
CA LEU A 266 -15.93 -6.09 -0.78
C LEU A 266 -17.45 -6.17 -0.95
N GLU A 267 -18.05 -5.04 -1.29
CA GLU A 267 -19.43 -4.96 -1.79
C GLU A 267 -19.42 -4.71 -3.30
N VAL A 268 -20.21 -5.49 -4.02
CA VAL A 268 -20.42 -5.36 -5.47
C VAL A 268 -21.90 -5.09 -5.70
N PHE A 269 -22.21 -4.12 -6.55
CA PHE A 269 -23.60 -3.75 -6.85
C PHE A 269 -23.80 -3.43 -8.31
N ASP A 270 -25.01 -3.72 -8.81
CA ASP A 270 -25.42 -3.36 -10.16
C ASP A 270 -25.76 -1.87 -10.28
N SER A 271 -25.28 -1.25 -11.35
CA SER A 271 -25.69 0.07 -11.82
C SER A 271 -26.70 -0.03 -12.97
N ALA A 272 -27.56 0.97 -13.08
CA ALA A 272 -28.55 1.09 -14.16
C ALA A 272 -27.94 1.51 -15.51
N GLY A 273 -26.66 1.86 -15.52
CA GLY A 273 -25.87 2.29 -16.68
C GLY A 273 -24.41 2.51 -16.26
N PRO A 274 -23.57 3.07 -17.15
CA PRO A 274 -22.17 3.36 -16.82
C PRO A 274 -22.05 4.22 -15.57
N LEU A 275 -21.33 3.71 -14.57
CA LEU A 275 -21.17 4.41 -13.30
C LEU A 275 -20.11 5.52 -13.46
N VAL A 276 -20.51 6.75 -13.12
CA VAL A 276 -19.64 7.92 -13.18
C VAL A 276 -19.33 8.37 -11.76
N LEU A 277 -18.07 8.23 -11.34
CA LEU A 277 -17.59 8.80 -10.09
C LEU A 277 -17.60 10.32 -10.20
N LEU A 278 -18.23 10.99 -9.22
CA LEU A 278 -18.40 12.44 -9.22
C LEU A 278 -17.32 13.06 -8.34
N ASP A 279 -16.47 13.91 -8.94
CA ASP A 279 -15.27 14.43 -8.27
C ASP A 279 -15.29 15.93 -7.97
N ALA A 280 -14.57 16.27 -6.90
CA ALA A 280 -13.53 17.31 -6.89
C ALA A 280 -12.44 17.05 -5.81
N ARG A 281 -12.55 15.98 -5.02
CA ARG A 281 -11.68 15.54 -3.93
C ARG A 281 -12.19 14.19 -3.39
N VAL A 282 -12.33 13.19 -4.26
CA VAL A 282 -12.34 11.79 -3.78
C VAL A 282 -11.06 11.62 -2.97
N PRO A 283 -11.14 11.38 -1.65
CA PRO A 283 -9.94 11.24 -0.85
C PRO A 283 -9.11 10.11 -1.42
N ASP A 284 -7.83 10.39 -1.66
CA ASP A 284 -6.89 9.32 -1.88
C ASP A 284 -6.76 8.49 -0.59
N GLU A 285 -6.11 7.34 -0.69
CA GLU A 285 -6.05 6.43 0.45
C GLU A 285 -5.29 7.03 1.64
N ARG A 286 -4.38 7.99 1.38
CA ARG A 286 -3.71 8.76 2.43
C ARG A 286 -4.71 9.58 3.23
N GLU A 287 -5.56 10.34 2.53
CA GLU A 287 -6.61 11.16 3.15
C GLU A 287 -7.67 10.29 3.85
N ALA A 288 -7.89 9.05 3.38
CA ALA A 288 -8.79 8.10 4.02
C ALA A 288 -8.21 7.46 5.30
N HIS A 289 -6.88 7.29 5.38
CA HIS A 289 -6.18 6.67 6.51
C HIS A 289 -5.70 7.63 7.60
N THR A 290 -5.76 8.96 7.39
CA THR A 290 -5.54 9.89 8.50
C THR A 290 -6.70 9.75 9.48
N GLU A 291 -6.53 8.88 10.48
CA GLU A 291 -7.45 8.61 11.61
C GLU A 291 -7.72 9.85 12.50
N ASP A 292 -7.55 11.06 11.99
CA ASP A 292 -8.18 12.19 12.63
C ASP A 292 -9.69 11.99 12.44
N SER A 293 -10.41 11.79 13.55
CA SER A 293 -11.88 11.67 13.69
C SER A 293 -12.74 12.71 12.91
N GLN A 294 -12.08 13.60 12.19
CA GLN A 294 -12.51 14.74 11.40
C GLN A 294 -12.83 14.39 9.95
N TYR A 295 -12.42 13.21 9.45
CA TYR A 295 -12.68 12.74 8.08
C TYR A 295 -13.78 11.66 8.06
N ARG A 296 -14.95 11.99 7.53
CA ARG A 296 -15.96 10.99 7.11
C ARG A 296 -15.90 10.92 5.58
N PRO A 297 -15.13 10.00 4.99
CA PRO A 297 -14.99 9.96 3.55
C PRO A 297 -16.33 9.56 2.93
N ASN A 298 -17.01 10.54 2.32
CA ASN A 298 -18.14 10.24 1.45
C ASN A 298 -17.61 10.19 0.02
N TRP A 299 -17.81 9.07 -0.66
CA TRP A 299 -17.59 8.95 -2.08
C TRP A 299 -18.93 9.06 -2.82
N PHE A 300 -18.93 9.73 -3.96
CA PHE A 300 -20.15 10.02 -4.71
C PHE A 300 -20.05 9.49 -6.12
N ALA A 301 -21.15 8.95 -6.62
CA ALA A 301 -21.26 8.53 -8.00
C ALA A 301 -22.68 8.76 -8.51
N ARG A 302 -22.85 8.61 -9.82
CA ARG A 302 -24.16 8.53 -10.48
C ARG A 302 -24.12 7.51 -11.60
N ASP A 303 -25.28 7.05 -12.01
CA ASP A 303 -25.48 6.37 -13.29
C ASP A 303 -26.62 7.04 -14.07
N ASP A 304 -27.33 6.28 -14.90
CA ASP A 304 -28.43 6.77 -15.74
C ASP A 304 -29.75 6.97 -14.97
N ARG A 305 -29.88 6.50 -13.72
CA ARG A 305 -31.13 6.56 -12.93
C ARG A 305 -30.93 6.99 -11.48
N TYR A 306 -29.75 6.74 -10.92
CA TYR A 306 -29.48 6.86 -9.51
C TYR A 306 -28.29 7.77 -9.25
N VAL A 307 -28.29 8.34 -8.04
CA VAL A 307 -27.09 8.86 -7.42
C VAL A 307 -26.73 8.04 -6.19
N TYR A 308 -25.43 7.98 -5.91
CA TYR A 308 -24.85 7.11 -4.91
C TYR A 308 -24.05 7.93 -3.90
N VAL A 309 -24.22 7.58 -2.62
CA VAL A 309 -23.40 8.08 -1.53
C VAL A 309 -22.83 6.89 -0.77
N PHE A 310 -21.51 6.75 -0.79
CA PHE A 310 -20.81 5.73 -0.01
C PHE A 310 -20.12 6.39 1.18
N THR A 311 -20.42 5.94 2.40
CA THR A 311 -19.92 6.54 3.65
C THR A 311 -18.66 5.88 4.20
N GLY A 312 -18.10 4.91 3.47
CA GLY A 312 -17.04 4.02 3.93
C GLY A 312 -17.54 2.75 4.59
N LEU A 313 -18.73 2.79 5.18
CA LEU A 313 -19.36 1.62 5.80
C LEU A 313 -20.57 1.11 5.01
N GLN A 314 -21.29 2.01 4.34
CA GLN A 314 -22.56 1.71 3.72
C GLN A 314 -22.72 2.48 2.41
N LEU A 315 -23.26 1.82 1.39
CA LEU A 315 -23.74 2.46 0.17
C LEU A 315 -25.21 2.85 0.31
N TYR A 316 -25.51 4.11 -0.03
CA TYR A 316 -26.86 4.63 -0.21
C TYR A 316 -27.11 4.93 -1.69
N ARG A 317 -28.26 4.49 -2.20
CA ARG A 317 -28.70 4.68 -3.58
C ARG A 317 -30.02 5.43 -3.60
N TYR A 318 -30.07 6.54 -4.33
CA TYR A 318 -31.25 7.39 -4.43
C TYR A 318 -31.66 7.56 -5.89
N GLU A 319 -32.92 7.29 -6.19
CA GLU A 319 -33.48 7.57 -7.52
C GLU A 319 -33.60 9.08 -7.72
N THR A 320 -33.28 9.56 -8.92
CA THR A 320 -33.43 10.96 -9.29
C THR A 320 -33.85 11.04 -10.76
N ALA A 321 -34.70 12.01 -11.10
CA ALA A 321 -35.11 12.19 -12.50
C ALA A 321 -33.98 12.77 -13.38
N TRP A 322 -32.92 13.31 -12.75
CA TRP A 322 -31.91 14.13 -13.42
C TRP A 322 -30.48 13.82 -12.93
N PRO A 323 -30.02 12.56 -12.96
CA PRO A 323 -28.72 12.18 -12.40
C PRO A 323 -27.56 12.89 -13.08
N GLN A 324 -27.66 13.22 -14.38
CA GLN A 324 -26.63 13.92 -15.14
C GLN A 324 -26.27 15.32 -14.61
N TYR A 325 -27.14 15.94 -13.81
CA TYR A 325 -26.89 17.24 -13.17
C TYR A 325 -26.26 17.11 -11.78
N ALA A 326 -26.03 15.88 -11.32
CA ALA A 326 -25.41 15.62 -10.03
C ALA A 326 -23.95 16.09 -10.03
N HIS A 327 -23.58 16.90 -9.04
CA HIS A 327 -22.22 17.39 -8.85
C HIS A 327 -21.89 17.52 -7.37
N VAL A 328 -20.60 17.47 -7.03
CA VAL A 328 -20.15 17.57 -5.65
C VAL A 328 -19.79 19.02 -5.32
N THR A 329 -20.27 19.51 -4.18
CA THR A 329 -19.86 20.80 -3.61
C THR A 329 -19.05 20.54 -2.33
N GLY A 330 -17.85 21.10 -2.24
CA GLY A 330 -17.00 20.94 -1.06
C GLY A 330 -17.40 21.89 0.08
N GLN A 331 -17.31 21.42 1.32
CA GLN A 331 -17.23 22.26 2.52
C GLN A 331 -15.87 22.06 3.18
N ARG A 332 -15.12 23.15 3.32
CA ARG A 332 -14.00 23.26 4.28
C ARG A 332 -14.49 24.10 5.45
N GLU A 333 -14.82 23.47 6.57
CA GLU A 333 -15.05 24.19 7.82
C GLU A 333 -13.76 24.15 8.63
N LYS A 334 -13.11 25.31 8.79
CA LYS A 334 -12.04 25.51 9.77
C LYS A 334 -12.68 26.04 11.05
N GLY A 335 -12.82 25.20 12.07
CA GLY A 335 -13.24 25.64 13.41
C GLY A 335 -12.09 26.33 14.13
N GLY A 336 -12.33 27.50 14.71
CA GLY A 336 -11.39 28.19 15.60
C GLY A 336 -11.61 27.80 17.06
N TYR A 337 -10.50 27.67 17.79
CA TYR A 337 -10.31 27.46 19.24
C TYR A 337 -10.36 26.03 19.80
N GLY A 338 -9.24 25.62 20.40
CA GLY A 338 -9.13 24.63 21.47
C GLY A 338 -8.99 23.16 21.05
N PHE A 339 -9.69 22.76 19.99
CA PHE A 339 -9.52 21.47 19.31
C PHE A 339 -9.59 21.74 17.81
N ALA A 340 -8.50 21.52 17.10
CA ALA A 340 -8.39 21.83 15.67
C ALA A 340 -9.27 20.88 14.85
N TYR A 341 -10.57 21.14 14.72
CA TYR A 341 -11.46 20.44 13.79
C TYR A 341 -11.43 21.15 12.42
N SER A 342 -10.85 20.47 11.42
CA SER A 342 -10.99 20.79 10.00
C SER A 342 -11.94 19.77 9.38
N ARG A 343 -13.22 20.13 9.20
CA ARG A 343 -14.14 19.27 8.43
C ARG A 343 -13.89 19.50 6.95
N ILE A 344 -13.35 18.49 6.28
CA ILE A 344 -13.29 18.41 4.82
C ILE A 344 -14.37 17.40 4.42
N GLY A 345 -15.42 17.87 3.76
CA GLY A 345 -16.53 17.01 3.32
C GLY A 345 -17.16 17.51 2.03
N GLY A 346 -17.87 16.63 1.33
CA GLY A 346 -18.64 16.96 0.14
C GLY A 346 -20.14 16.82 0.39
N LYS A 347 -20.94 17.66 -0.28
CA LYS A 347 -22.38 17.44 -0.49
C LYS A 347 -22.59 17.14 -1.96
N LEU A 348 -23.29 16.05 -2.23
CA LEU A 348 -23.79 15.79 -3.57
C LEU A 348 -25.01 16.66 -3.81
N VAL A 349 -25.06 17.38 -4.92
CA VAL A 349 -26.15 18.30 -5.24
C VAL A 349 -26.78 17.85 -6.54
N THR A 350 -28.10 17.71 -6.54
CA THR A 350 -28.93 17.49 -7.74
C THR A 350 -29.87 18.69 -7.94
N LEU A 351 -30.70 18.63 -8.99
CA LEU A 351 -31.76 19.63 -9.19
C LEU A 351 -32.84 19.55 -8.10
N GLU A 352 -33.06 18.36 -7.54
CA GLU A 352 -34.13 18.05 -6.59
C GLU A 352 -33.74 18.41 -5.14
N GLY A 353 -32.44 18.41 -4.83
CA GLY A 353 -31.98 18.54 -3.45
C GLY A 353 -30.47 18.44 -3.30
N TYR A 354 -30.04 18.16 -2.07
CA TYR A 354 -28.67 17.77 -1.77
C TYR A 354 -28.64 16.55 -0.87
N TYR A 355 -27.58 15.76 -0.99
CA TYR A 355 -27.31 14.56 -0.21
C TYR A 355 -26.05 14.78 0.61
N TYR A 356 -26.12 14.41 1.88
CA TYR A 356 -25.01 14.52 2.81
C TYR A 356 -25.02 13.31 3.74
N GLN A 357 -23.94 12.51 3.71
CA GLN A 357 -23.85 11.24 4.44
C GLN A 357 -24.98 10.30 4.02
N ASP A 358 -25.89 9.98 4.94
CA ASP A 358 -27.04 9.08 4.78
C ASP A 358 -28.35 9.82 4.48
N GLN A 359 -28.31 11.15 4.32
CA GLN A 359 -29.52 11.98 4.27
C GLN A 359 -29.70 12.68 2.93
N PHE A 360 -30.94 12.69 2.44
CA PHE A 360 -31.42 13.55 1.36
C PHE A 360 -32.19 14.74 1.92
N VAL A 361 -31.88 15.95 1.45
CA VAL A 361 -32.60 17.18 1.79
C VAL A 361 -33.14 17.82 0.51
N PRO A 362 -34.46 17.90 0.33
CA PRO A 362 -35.06 18.49 -0.86
C PRO A 362 -34.80 20.00 -0.91
N ARG A 363 -34.61 20.54 -2.12
CA ARG A 363 -34.61 21.98 -2.34
C ARG A 363 -36.03 22.50 -2.11
N LYS A 364 -36.21 23.39 -1.12
CA LYS A 364 -37.44 24.17 -1.02
C LYS A 364 -37.51 25.10 -2.23
N ASN A 365 -38.59 25.01 -3.00
CA ASN A 365 -38.87 25.84 -4.19
C ASN A 365 -38.35 27.27 -3.98
N LYS A 366 -37.31 27.64 -4.73
CA LYS A 366 -36.81 29.01 -4.86
C LYS A 366 -37.05 29.48 -6.27
#